data_AF-A0AAE6SUW1-F1
#
_entry.id   AF-A0AAE6SUW1-F1
#
_cell.length_a   1.000
_cell.length_b   1.000
_cell.length_c   1.000
_cell.angle_alpha   90.00
_cell.angle_beta   90.00
_cell.angle_gamma   90.00
#
_symmetry.space_group_name_H-M   'P 1'
#
loop_
_entity.id
_entity.type
_entity.pdbx_description
1 polymer ?
#
loop_
_entity_poly.entity_id
_entity_poly.type
_entity_poly.pdbx_seq_one_letter_code
_entity_poly.pdbx_strand_id
1 'polypeptide(L)'
;MRRRYRYSPRSYRSWGRATQSKEYKLERLIGASALDMIIQRFYTATSNEIELILRVYALEYGQSALAYARNTLPKWKSNATKLSGQTKERLVRCVPECLQANERYDIAKEICLFYESKRHKKIAHISINTDEPQEGLARVYDTIQSFYEAREIIELPEDLTQAISWLAKDDVTIARALLAKVEQESANRVEKRAYGDLEVVESFLAKEEPAQINQTIEFPNGSISLSTYTPRKPFLKRLVSSIFGG
;
A
#
# COMPACT_ATOMS: atom_id res chain seq x y z
N MET A 1 14.97 -36.69 64.39
CA MET A 1 15.19 -35.50 63.53
C MET A 1 15.03 -35.89 62.06
N ARG A 2 13.93 -35.50 61.40
CA ARG A 2 13.66 -35.82 59.99
C ARG A 2 13.99 -34.59 59.12
N ARG A 3 15.05 -34.67 58.30
CA ARG A 3 15.45 -33.63 57.35
C ARG A 3 14.46 -33.59 56.17
N ARG A 4 13.74 -32.48 56.03
CA ARG A 4 12.88 -32.18 54.87
C ARG A 4 13.74 -31.75 53.69
N TYR A 5 13.74 -32.51 52.61
CA TYR A 5 14.26 -32.08 51.32
C TYR A 5 13.33 -31.00 50.74
N ARG A 6 13.82 -29.75 50.64
CA ARG A 6 13.17 -28.69 49.87
C ARG A 6 13.42 -28.95 48.40
N TYR A 7 12.37 -29.37 47.68
CA TYR A 7 12.36 -29.34 46.22
C TYR A 7 12.33 -27.87 45.77
N SER A 8 13.42 -27.42 45.16
CA SER A 8 13.48 -26.11 44.51
C SER A 8 12.91 -26.26 43.09
N PRO A 9 11.83 -25.56 42.70
CA PRO A 9 11.33 -25.63 41.34
C PRO A 9 12.30 -24.90 40.41
N ARG A 10 12.90 -25.63 39.46
CA ARG A 10 13.66 -25.05 38.36
C ARG A 10 12.72 -24.18 37.52
N SER A 11 12.86 -22.86 37.65
CA SER A 11 12.23 -21.90 36.77
C SER A 11 12.91 -21.94 35.39
N TYR A 12 12.33 -22.68 34.46
CA TYR A 12 12.64 -22.56 33.05
C TYR A 12 12.03 -21.25 32.52
N ARG A 13 12.71 -20.13 32.76
CA ARG A 13 12.53 -18.91 31.95
C ARG A 13 13.55 -18.93 30.81
N SER A 14 13.34 -19.83 29.86
CA SER A 14 13.97 -19.75 28.55
C SER A 14 13.09 -18.86 27.68
N TRP A 15 13.28 -17.55 27.77
CA TRP A 15 12.90 -16.62 26.70
C TRP A 15 13.89 -16.84 25.55
N GLY A 16 13.78 -18.00 24.90
CA GLY A 16 14.44 -18.24 23.63
C GLY A 16 13.88 -17.22 22.66
N ARG A 17 14.76 -16.48 21.98
CA ARG A 17 14.40 -15.62 20.85
C ARG A 17 13.49 -16.43 19.93
N ALA A 18 12.20 -16.13 19.92
CA ALA A 18 11.25 -16.86 19.10
C ALA A 18 11.67 -16.66 17.66
N THR A 19 12.16 -17.72 17.01
CA THR A 19 12.45 -17.72 15.58
C THR A 19 11.18 -17.26 14.88
N GLN A 20 11.24 -16.11 14.19
CA GLN A 20 10.08 -15.56 13.49
C GLN A 20 9.47 -16.63 12.58
N SER A 21 8.14 -16.75 12.61
CA SER A 21 7.43 -17.72 11.79
C SER A 21 7.68 -17.43 10.30
N LYS A 22 7.68 -18.48 9.47
CA LYS A 22 7.83 -18.33 8.00
C LYS A 22 6.74 -17.44 7.41
N GLU A 23 5.54 -17.52 7.95
CA GLU A 23 4.41 -16.67 7.59
C GLU A 23 4.69 -15.18 7.86
N TYR A 24 5.22 -14.85 9.04
CA TYR A 24 5.58 -13.46 9.36
C TYR A 24 6.62 -12.89 8.38
N LYS A 25 7.58 -13.72 7.95
CA LYS A 25 8.57 -13.30 6.94
C LYS A 25 7.92 -13.01 5.59
N LEU A 26 6.94 -13.83 5.18
CA LEU A 26 6.18 -13.60 3.94
C LEU A 26 5.36 -12.32 4.03
N GLU A 27 4.60 -12.13 5.11
CA GLU A 27 3.79 -10.93 5.30
C GLU A 27 4.64 -9.66 5.29
N ARG A 28 5.86 -9.70 5.83
CA ARG A 28 6.80 -8.57 5.75
C ARG A 28 7.27 -8.27 4.34
N LEU A 29 7.36 -9.28 3.48
CA LEU A 29 7.83 -9.19 2.10
C LEU A 29 6.71 -8.71 1.16
N ILE A 30 5.52 -9.31 1.24
CA ILE A 30 4.46 -9.08 0.22
C ILE A 30 3.21 -8.40 0.79
N GLY A 31 3.10 -8.29 2.12
CA GLY A 31 1.90 -7.79 2.78
C GLY A 31 0.84 -8.88 3.01
N ALA A 32 0.04 -8.71 4.06
CA ALA A 32 -1.00 -9.68 4.41
C ALA A 32 -2.12 -9.76 3.36
N SER A 33 -2.47 -8.63 2.73
CA SER A 33 -3.52 -8.54 1.70
C SER A 33 -3.15 -9.39 0.46
N ALA A 34 -1.96 -9.16 -0.11
CA ALA A 34 -1.47 -9.94 -1.25
C ALA A 34 -1.31 -11.43 -0.92
N LEU A 35 -0.85 -11.76 0.30
CA LEU A 35 -0.76 -13.15 0.75
C LEU A 35 -2.15 -13.80 0.78
N ASP A 36 -3.17 -13.13 1.33
CA ASP A 36 -4.52 -13.68 1.39
C ASP A 36 -5.08 -13.90 -0.02
N MET A 37 -4.92 -12.93 -0.94
CA MET A 37 -5.37 -13.10 -2.34
C MET A 37 -4.82 -14.37 -2.99
N ILE A 38 -3.53 -14.66 -2.81
CA ILE A 38 -2.90 -15.86 -3.34
C ILE A 38 -3.49 -17.13 -2.72
N ILE A 39 -3.71 -17.13 -1.41
CA ILE A 39 -4.28 -18.28 -0.70
C ILE A 39 -5.75 -18.49 -1.08
N GLN A 40 -6.54 -17.43 -1.17
CA GLN A 40 -7.93 -17.50 -1.64
C GLN A 40 -7.98 -18.06 -3.07
N ARG A 41 -7.09 -17.61 -3.94
CA ARG A 41 -7.00 -18.10 -5.31
C ARG A 41 -6.65 -19.58 -5.39
N PHE A 42 -5.78 -20.06 -4.50
CA PHE A 42 -5.50 -21.49 -4.36
C PHE A 42 -6.75 -22.29 -3.93
N TYR A 43 -7.54 -21.78 -2.99
CA TYR A 43 -8.76 -22.47 -2.55
C TYR A 43 -9.82 -22.55 -3.65
N THR A 44 -9.99 -21.48 -4.43
CA THR A 44 -10.95 -21.40 -5.53
C THR A 44 -10.45 -22.01 -6.84
N ALA A 45 -9.19 -22.44 -6.90
CA ALA A 45 -8.60 -23.02 -8.10
C ALA A 45 -9.35 -24.28 -8.58
N THR A 46 -9.57 -24.37 -9.89
CA THR A 46 -10.17 -25.51 -10.57
C THR A 46 -9.26 -26.74 -10.48
N SER A 47 -9.78 -27.93 -10.76
CA SER A 47 -8.99 -29.16 -10.73
C SER A 47 -7.76 -29.09 -11.67
N ASN A 48 -7.92 -28.48 -12.84
CA ASN A 48 -6.83 -28.32 -13.81
C ASN A 48 -5.74 -27.36 -13.28
N GLU A 49 -6.13 -26.25 -12.66
CA GLU A 49 -5.20 -25.30 -12.06
C GLU A 49 -4.48 -25.89 -10.85
N ILE A 50 -5.18 -26.66 -10.03
CA ILE A 50 -4.58 -27.40 -8.92
C ILE A 50 -3.49 -28.35 -9.42
N GLU A 51 -3.74 -29.14 -10.48
CA GLU A 51 -2.71 -30.02 -11.03
C GLU A 51 -1.51 -29.23 -11.57
N LEU A 52 -1.74 -28.05 -12.16
CA LEU A 52 -0.66 -27.17 -12.60
C LEU A 52 0.17 -26.65 -11.42
N ILE A 53 -0.48 -26.18 -10.35
CA ILE A 53 0.17 -25.76 -9.10
C ILE A 53 0.97 -26.92 -8.49
N LEU A 54 0.37 -28.12 -8.40
CA LEU A 54 1.01 -29.30 -7.82
C LEU A 54 2.19 -29.79 -8.67
N ARG A 55 2.14 -29.65 -10.00
CA ARG A 55 3.27 -29.95 -10.88
C ARG A 55 4.46 -29.05 -10.55
N VAL A 56 4.23 -27.75 -10.43
CA VAL A 56 5.29 -26.78 -10.06
C VAL A 56 5.80 -27.05 -8.64
N TYR A 57 4.89 -27.35 -7.72
CA TYR A 57 5.23 -27.73 -6.35
C TYR A 57 6.14 -28.95 -6.28
N ALA A 58 5.91 -29.96 -7.12
CA ALA A 58 6.72 -31.17 -7.19
C ALA A 58 8.11 -30.89 -7.77
N LEU A 59 8.20 -30.01 -8.78
CA LEU A 59 9.48 -29.59 -9.37
C LEU A 59 10.34 -28.84 -8.35
N GLU A 60 9.74 -27.93 -7.57
CA GLU A 60 10.45 -27.08 -6.61
C GLU A 60 10.80 -27.79 -5.29
N TYR A 61 9.91 -28.68 -4.81
CA TYR A 61 10.00 -29.22 -3.44
C TYR A 61 10.08 -30.75 -3.37
N GLY A 62 10.01 -31.45 -4.50
CA GLY A 62 10.15 -32.89 -4.60
C GLY A 62 8.88 -33.70 -4.33
N GLN A 63 8.98 -35.01 -4.61
CA GLN A 63 7.84 -35.93 -4.63
C GLN A 63 7.20 -36.18 -3.26
N SER A 64 7.99 -36.17 -2.18
CA SER A 64 7.47 -36.33 -0.82
C SER A 64 6.56 -35.15 -0.42
N ALA A 65 6.95 -33.94 -0.80
CA ALA A 65 6.17 -32.73 -0.57
C ALA A 65 4.87 -32.75 -1.39
N LEU A 66 4.94 -33.20 -2.65
CA LEU A 66 3.76 -33.42 -3.49
C LEU A 66 2.78 -34.42 -2.87
N ALA A 67 3.28 -35.58 -2.42
CA ALA A 67 2.45 -36.63 -1.83
C ALA A 67 1.70 -36.11 -0.58
N TYR A 68 2.39 -35.37 0.28
CA TYR A 68 1.77 -34.70 1.42
C TYR A 68 0.72 -33.67 0.98
N ALA A 69 1.03 -32.83 -0.01
CA ALA A 69 0.09 -31.83 -0.53
C ALA A 69 -1.18 -32.46 -1.09
N ARG A 70 -1.07 -33.52 -1.90
CA ARG A 70 -2.22 -34.26 -2.45
C ARG A 70 -3.12 -34.84 -1.36
N ASN A 71 -2.52 -35.47 -0.35
CA ASN A 71 -3.27 -36.08 0.75
C ASN A 71 -3.96 -35.03 1.66
N THR A 72 -3.41 -33.82 1.75
CA THR A 72 -3.90 -32.78 2.66
C THR A 72 -4.80 -31.76 1.95
N LEU A 73 -4.73 -31.66 0.62
CA LEU A 73 -5.49 -30.71 -0.19
C LEU A 73 -7.00 -30.69 0.13
N PRO A 74 -7.71 -31.83 0.27
CA PRO A 74 -9.13 -31.81 0.62
C PRO A 74 -9.41 -31.14 1.96
N LYS A 75 -8.52 -31.31 2.94
CA LYS A 75 -8.63 -30.72 4.28
C LYS A 75 -8.30 -29.23 4.29
N TRP A 76 -7.40 -28.79 3.41
CA TRP A 76 -7.15 -27.36 3.20
C TRP A 76 -8.36 -26.69 2.55
N LYS A 77 -8.92 -27.27 1.48
CA LYS A 77 -10.09 -26.70 0.79
C LYS A 77 -11.34 -26.66 1.66
N SER A 78 -11.53 -27.63 2.56
CA SER A 78 -12.66 -27.63 3.51
C SER A 78 -12.41 -26.81 4.77
N ASN A 79 -11.26 -26.11 4.88
CA ASN A 79 -10.80 -25.44 6.09
C ASN A 79 -10.71 -26.33 7.35
N ALA A 80 -10.75 -27.66 7.20
CA ALA A 80 -10.60 -28.61 8.30
C ALA A 80 -9.20 -28.54 8.95
N THR A 81 -8.19 -28.09 8.20
CA THR A 81 -6.84 -27.82 8.71
C THR A 81 -6.29 -26.55 8.09
N LYS A 82 -5.65 -25.68 8.90
CA LYS A 82 -5.00 -24.46 8.40
C LYS A 82 -3.70 -24.79 7.66
N LEU A 83 -3.38 -23.98 6.65
CA LEU A 83 -2.08 -24.01 5.98
C LEU A 83 -0.98 -23.61 6.96
N SER A 84 0.08 -24.42 7.03
CA SER A 84 1.28 -24.06 7.78
C SER A 84 2.01 -22.88 7.11
N GLY A 85 2.79 -22.11 7.85
CA GLY A 85 3.60 -21.03 7.27
C GLY A 85 4.57 -21.52 6.18
N GLN A 86 5.09 -22.74 6.29
CA GLN A 86 5.88 -23.36 5.22
C GLN A 86 5.03 -23.68 4.00
N THR A 87 3.80 -24.17 4.18
CA THR A 87 2.92 -24.44 3.03
C THR A 87 2.54 -23.14 2.34
N LYS A 88 2.23 -22.08 3.09
CA LYS A 88 1.95 -20.74 2.53
C LYS A 88 3.14 -20.23 1.70
N GLU A 89 4.36 -20.35 2.22
CA GLU A 89 5.60 -19.98 1.51
C GLU A 89 5.75 -20.70 0.17
N ARG A 90 5.38 -21.98 0.13
CA ARG A 90 5.45 -22.79 -1.09
C ARG A 90 4.35 -22.41 -2.08
N LEU A 91 3.12 -22.22 -1.61
CA LEU A 91 2.00 -21.79 -2.46
C LEU A 91 2.24 -20.42 -3.09
N VAL A 92 2.82 -19.52 -2.31
CA VAL A 92 3.35 -18.23 -2.75
C VAL A 92 4.19 -18.37 -4.04
N ARG A 93 5.06 -19.38 -4.14
CA ARG A 93 5.85 -19.62 -5.35
C ARG A 93 5.10 -20.34 -6.48
N CYS A 94 4.17 -21.22 -6.14
CA CYS A 94 3.54 -22.11 -7.13
C CYS A 94 2.26 -21.52 -7.77
N VAL A 95 1.48 -20.75 -7.02
CA VAL A 95 0.18 -20.21 -7.48
C VAL A 95 0.31 -19.22 -8.64
N PRO A 96 1.36 -18.36 -8.75
CA PRO A 96 1.49 -17.42 -9.87
C PRO A 96 1.37 -18.04 -11.27
N GLU A 97 1.72 -19.31 -11.42
CA GLU A 97 1.64 -20.05 -12.68
C GLU A 97 0.21 -20.25 -13.21
N CYS A 98 -0.81 -20.25 -12.34
CA CYS A 98 -2.21 -20.34 -12.75
C CYS A 98 -2.93 -18.97 -12.78
N LEU A 99 -2.24 -17.88 -12.42
CA LEU A 99 -2.84 -16.56 -12.38
C LEU A 99 -2.99 -15.96 -13.78
N GLN A 100 -4.19 -15.44 -14.04
CA GLN A 100 -4.46 -14.59 -15.19
C GLN A 100 -3.76 -13.23 -15.06
N ALA A 101 -3.61 -12.51 -16.16
CA ALA A 101 -2.88 -11.24 -16.19
C ALA A 101 -3.51 -10.16 -15.29
N ASN A 102 -4.84 -10.12 -15.17
CA ASN A 102 -5.56 -9.25 -14.23
C ASN A 102 -5.30 -9.63 -12.77
N GLU A 103 -5.33 -10.93 -12.43
CA GLU A 103 -5.06 -11.39 -11.06
C GLU A 103 -3.63 -11.06 -10.63
N ARG A 104 -2.65 -11.22 -11.53
CA ARG A 104 -1.26 -10.79 -11.30
C ARG A 104 -1.18 -9.29 -11.09
N TYR A 105 -1.93 -8.51 -11.86
CA TYR A 105 -1.99 -7.06 -11.70
C TYR A 105 -2.55 -6.65 -10.33
N ASP A 106 -3.66 -7.25 -9.91
CA ASP A 106 -4.31 -6.92 -8.63
C ASP A 106 -3.40 -7.27 -7.44
N ILE A 107 -2.71 -8.42 -7.49
CA ILE A 107 -1.72 -8.79 -6.47
C ILE A 107 -0.53 -7.81 -6.47
N ALA A 108 0.01 -7.46 -7.65
CA ALA A 108 1.11 -6.50 -7.75
C ALA A 108 0.72 -5.14 -7.16
N LYS A 109 -0.52 -4.70 -7.40
CA LYS A 109 -1.07 -3.47 -6.84
C LYS A 109 -1.13 -3.51 -5.31
N GLU A 110 -1.62 -4.59 -4.71
CA GLU A 110 -1.65 -4.73 -3.24
C GLU A 110 -0.24 -4.74 -2.64
N ILE A 111 0.73 -5.34 -3.31
CA ILE A 111 2.14 -5.29 -2.88
C ILE A 111 2.65 -3.84 -2.94
N CYS A 112 2.36 -3.10 -4.02
CA CYS A 112 2.75 -1.69 -4.14
C CYS A 112 2.14 -0.85 -3.00
N LEU A 113 0.83 -1.00 -2.74
CA LEU A 113 0.14 -0.31 -1.64
C LEU A 113 0.75 -0.64 -0.27
N PHE A 114 1.14 -1.90 -0.06
CA PHE A 114 1.83 -2.30 1.17
C PHE A 114 3.15 -1.55 1.36
N TYR A 115 3.97 -1.41 0.32
CA TYR A 115 5.22 -0.65 0.41
C TYR A 115 5.00 0.86 0.50
N GLU A 116 4.00 1.41 -0.20
CA GLU A 116 3.59 2.82 -0.05
C GLU A 116 3.17 3.15 1.38
N SER A 117 2.41 2.26 2.03
CA SER A 117 1.97 2.45 3.42
C SER A 117 3.12 2.54 4.44
N LYS A 118 4.29 1.95 4.11
CA LYS A 118 5.50 2.00 4.94
C LYS A 118 6.34 3.25 4.70
N ARG A 119 6.12 3.97 3.60
CA ARG A 119 6.89 5.18 3.28
C ARG A 119 6.41 6.34 4.16
N HIS A 120 7.34 7.23 4.51
CA HIS A 120 6.98 8.47 5.18
C HIS A 120 6.16 9.35 4.23
N LYS A 121 4.97 9.74 4.67
CA LYS A 121 4.10 10.64 3.94
C LYS A 121 4.58 12.07 4.09
N LYS A 122 4.79 12.78 2.98
CA LYS A 122 5.02 14.23 2.98
C LYS A 122 3.71 14.92 3.39
N ILE A 123 3.78 15.99 4.19
CA ILE A 123 2.61 16.80 4.51
C ILE A 123 2.96 18.23 4.15
N ALA A 124 2.20 18.82 3.24
CA ALA A 124 2.32 20.22 2.86
C ALA A 124 1.10 20.98 3.37
N HIS A 125 1.32 22.17 3.92
CA HIS A 125 0.26 23.07 4.35
C HIS A 125 0.32 24.34 3.52
N ILE A 126 -0.79 24.69 2.87
CA ILE A 126 -0.89 25.90 2.04
C ILE A 126 -2.08 26.72 2.53
N SER A 127 -1.82 27.99 2.80
CA SER A 127 -2.84 28.97 3.16
C SER A 127 -3.05 29.96 2.02
N ILE A 128 -4.28 30.05 1.52
CA ILE A 128 -4.67 30.89 0.39
C ILE A 128 -5.31 32.17 0.94
N ASN A 129 -4.75 33.31 0.54
CA ASN A 129 -5.34 34.62 0.81
C ASN A 129 -6.61 34.80 -0.04
N THR A 130 -7.75 35.08 0.59
CA THR A 130 -9.02 35.29 -0.14
C THR A 130 -9.08 36.61 -0.90
N ASP A 131 -8.31 37.64 -0.49
CA ASP A 131 -8.24 38.92 -1.19
C ASP A 131 -7.34 38.84 -2.44
N GLU A 132 -6.32 37.99 -2.42
CA GLU A 132 -5.35 37.80 -3.51
C GLU A 132 -5.06 36.29 -3.71
N PRO A 133 -6.03 35.51 -4.25
CA PRO A 133 -5.95 34.06 -4.27
C PRO A 133 -4.91 33.50 -5.24
N GLN A 134 -4.49 34.27 -6.24
CA GLN A 134 -3.65 33.76 -7.33
C GLN A 134 -2.28 33.25 -6.87
N GLU A 135 -1.62 33.94 -5.92
CA GLU A 135 -0.33 33.49 -5.39
C GLU A 135 -0.48 32.22 -4.54
N GLY A 136 -1.61 32.07 -3.84
CA GLY A 136 -1.95 30.86 -3.11
C GLY A 136 -2.17 29.69 -4.07
N LEU A 137 -2.98 29.89 -5.10
CA LEU A 137 -3.29 28.87 -6.12
C LEU A 137 -2.05 28.44 -6.90
N ALA A 138 -1.19 29.37 -7.32
CA ALA A 138 0.08 29.05 -7.99
C ALA A 138 0.96 28.12 -7.12
N ARG A 139 1.06 28.40 -5.82
CA ARG A 139 1.77 27.52 -4.88
C ARG A 139 1.13 26.15 -4.74
N VAL A 140 -0.20 26.05 -4.83
CA VAL A 140 -0.88 24.76 -4.85
C VAL A 140 -0.49 23.99 -6.10
N TYR A 141 -0.52 24.60 -7.29
CA TYR A 141 -0.10 23.96 -8.54
C TYR A 141 1.35 23.46 -8.48
N ASP A 142 2.29 24.31 -8.05
CA ASP A 142 3.70 23.92 -7.92
C ASP A 142 3.89 22.78 -6.91
N THR A 143 3.15 22.81 -5.80
CA THR A 143 3.22 21.75 -4.79
C THR A 143 2.65 20.44 -5.35
N ILE A 144 1.52 20.49 -6.04
CA ILE A 144 0.94 19.34 -6.75
C ILE A 144 1.97 18.75 -7.72
N GLN A 145 2.63 19.59 -8.53
CA GLN A 145 3.68 19.17 -9.46
C GLN A 145 4.87 18.52 -8.74
N SER A 146 5.33 19.09 -7.62
CA SER A 146 6.44 18.52 -6.83
C SER A 146 6.11 17.14 -6.24
N PHE A 147 4.84 16.86 -5.96
CA PHE A 147 4.39 15.54 -5.53
C PHE A 147 4.40 14.51 -6.68
N TYR A 148 4.29 14.95 -7.94
CA TYR A 148 4.46 14.10 -9.12
C TYR A 148 5.94 13.91 -9.47
N GLU A 149 6.75 14.97 -9.48
CA GLU A 149 8.18 14.91 -9.80
C GLU A 149 8.96 14.12 -8.75
N ALA A 150 8.59 14.21 -7.47
CA ALA A 150 9.18 13.38 -6.42
C ALA A 150 8.81 11.89 -6.51
N ARG A 151 8.00 11.47 -7.50
CA ARG A 151 7.86 10.05 -7.87
C ARG A 151 8.99 9.57 -8.77
N GLU A 152 9.99 10.39 -9.09
CA GLU A 152 11.23 9.93 -9.70
C GLU A 152 11.70 8.67 -8.97
N ILE A 153 11.47 7.53 -9.63
CA ILE A 153 12.30 6.34 -9.91
C ILE A 153 13.56 6.17 -9.03
N ILE A 154 13.49 6.53 -7.76
CA ILE A 154 14.57 6.32 -6.79
C ILE A 154 14.23 4.99 -6.15
N GLU A 155 14.69 3.95 -6.86
CA GLU A 155 14.82 2.58 -6.42
C GLU A 155 13.54 2.02 -5.79
N LEU A 156 12.74 1.33 -6.63
CA LEU A 156 11.84 0.30 -6.12
C LEU A 156 12.66 -0.50 -5.10
N PRO A 157 12.25 -0.52 -3.80
CA PRO A 157 13.04 -1.19 -2.78
C PRO A 157 13.43 -2.56 -3.31
N GLU A 158 14.68 -2.99 -3.12
CA GLU A 158 15.12 -4.28 -3.67
C GLU A 158 14.18 -5.41 -3.22
N ASP A 159 13.65 -5.29 -2.00
CA ASP A 159 12.59 -6.10 -1.45
C ASP A 159 11.29 -6.11 -2.30
N LEU A 160 10.85 -4.97 -2.83
CA LEU A 160 9.68 -4.84 -3.71
C LEU A 160 9.94 -5.47 -5.08
N THR A 161 11.13 -5.27 -5.65
CA THR A 161 11.52 -5.89 -6.92
C THR A 161 11.56 -7.42 -6.77
N GLN A 162 12.13 -7.92 -5.67
CA GLN A 162 12.12 -9.34 -5.31
C GLN A 162 10.68 -9.85 -5.04
N ALA A 163 9.87 -9.03 -4.38
CA ALA A 163 8.45 -9.29 -4.13
C ALA A 163 7.56 -9.09 -5.36
N ILE A 164 8.09 -8.81 -6.56
CA ILE A 164 7.30 -8.80 -7.79
C ILE A 164 7.90 -9.72 -8.85
N SER A 165 9.22 -9.96 -8.81
CA SER A 165 9.88 -10.92 -9.70
C SER A 165 9.26 -12.31 -9.59
N TRP A 166 8.97 -12.79 -8.37
CA TRP A 166 8.28 -14.07 -8.13
C TRP A 166 6.90 -14.16 -8.84
N LEU A 167 6.12 -13.08 -8.86
CA LEU A 167 4.80 -13.01 -9.49
C LEU A 167 4.90 -13.04 -11.02
N ALA A 168 6.04 -12.58 -11.51
CA ALA A 168 6.42 -12.56 -12.91
C ALA A 168 7.28 -13.77 -13.33
N LYS A 169 7.40 -14.82 -12.48
CA LYS A 169 8.24 -16.01 -12.77
C LYS A 169 9.71 -15.65 -13.03
N ASP A 170 10.23 -14.72 -12.24
CA ASP A 170 11.57 -14.15 -12.38
C ASP A 170 11.82 -13.45 -13.73
N ASP A 171 10.77 -13.18 -14.52
CA ASP A 171 10.85 -12.32 -15.69
C ASP A 171 10.78 -10.85 -15.25
N VAL A 172 11.97 -10.24 -15.22
CA VAL A 172 12.15 -8.83 -14.87
C VAL A 172 11.37 -7.90 -15.81
N THR A 173 11.15 -8.29 -17.07
CA THR A 173 10.40 -7.49 -18.04
C THR A 173 8.92 -7.45 -17.69
N ILE A 174 8.33 -8.61 -17.38
CA ILE A 174 6.92 -8.69 -16.95
C ILE A 174 6.74 -7.99 -15.59
N ALA A 175 7.67 -8.18 -14.65
CA ALA A 175 7.66 -7.49 -13.36
C ALA A 175 7.66 -5.96 -13.53
N ARG A 176 8.56 -5.43 -14.38
CA ARG A 176 8.62 -4.00 -14.71
C ARG A 176 7.36 -3.50 -15.40
N ALA A 177 6.80 -4.27 -16.32
CA ALA A 177 5.55 -3.90 -17.00
C ALA A 177 4.37 -3.84 -16.03
N LEU A 178 4.27 -4.77 -15.08
CA LEU A 178 3.26 -4.74 -14.02
C LEU A 178 3.41 -3.51 -13.14
N LEU A 179 4.63 -3.21 -12.71
CA LEU A 179 4.95 -2.02 -11.91
C LEU A 179 4.59 -0.73 -12.64
N ALA A 180 5.06 -0.56 -13.88
CA ALA A 180 4.76 0.61 -14.69
C ALA A 180 3.24 0.80 -14.88
N LYS A 181 2.49 -0.30 -15.06
CA LYS A 181 1.03 -0.25 -15.17
C LYS A 181 0.36 0.21 -13.87
N VAL A 182 0.80 -0.31 -12.72
CA VAL A 182 0.27 0.12 -11.40
C VAL A 182 0.57 1.60 -11.16
N GLU A 183 1.80 2.04 -11.47
CA GLU A 183 2.22 3.43 -11.33
C GLU A 183 1.43 4.38 -12.23
N GLN A 184 1.23 4.00 -13.50
CA GLN A 184 0.45 4.80 -14.44
C GLN A 184 -1.01 4.95 -13.97
N GLU A 185 -1.63 3.87 -13.50
CA GLU A 185 -3.01 3.93 -13.02
C GLU A 185 -3.13 4.76 -11.73
N SER A 186 -2.14 4.66 -10.83
CA SER A 186 -2.12 5.46 -9.60
C SER A 186 -1.89 6.94 -9.89
N ALA A 187 -1.01 7.28 -10.84
CA ALA A 187 -0.76 8.65 -11.27
C ALA A 187 -2.03 9.27 -11.87
N ASN A 188 -2.65 8.59 -12.84
CA ASN A 188 -3.87 9.07 -13.52
C ASN A 188 -5.03 9.32 -12.55
N ARG A 189 -5.20 8.47 -11.54
CA ARG A 189 -6.27 8.62 -10.54
C ARG A 189 -6.04 9.83 -9.63
N VAL A 190 -4.79 10.04 -9.23
CA VAL A 190 -4.41 11.12 -8.31
C VAL A 190 -4.46 12.46 -9.05
N GLU A 191 -4.02 12.49 -10.30
CA GLU A 191 -4.07 13.67 -11.16
C GLU A 191 -5.49 14.17 -11.38
N LYS A 192 -6.38 13.29 -11.85
CA LYS A 192 -7.78 13.65 -12.07
C LYS A 192 -8.47 14.14 -10.80
N ARG A 193 -8.14 13.53 -9.66
CA ARG A 193 -8.72 13.92 -8.37
C ARG A 193 -8.17 15.26 -7.88
N ALA A 194 -6.85 15.45 -7.92
CA ALA A 194 -6.21 16.67 -7.44
C ALA A 194 -6.67 17.90 -8.23
N TYR A 195 -6.76 17.80 -9.56
CA TYR A 195 -7.28 18.90 -10.37
C TYR A 195 -8.77 19.13 -10.20
N GLY A 196 -9.59 18.07 -10.09
CA GLY A 196 -11.02 18.24 -9.78
C GLY A 196 -11.27 18.88 -8.42
N ASP A 197 -10.49 18.50 -7.40
CA ASP A 197 -10.54 19.11 -6.07
C ASP A 197 -10.16 20.60 -6.13
N LEU A 198 -9.21 20.98 -6.99
CA LEU A 198 -8.75 22.35 -7.17
C LEU A 198 -9.76 23.20 -7.94
N GLU A 199 -10.40 22.68 -8.99
CA GLU A 199 -11.49 23.37 -9.70
C GLU A 199 -12.63 23.73 -8.74
N VAL A 200 -12.94 22.85 -7.79
CA VAL A 200 -13.93 23.12 -6.75
C VAL A 200 -13.48 24.31 -5.89
N VAL A 201 -12.22 24.33 -5.43
CA VAL A 201 -11.66 25.45 -4.64
C VAL A 201 -11.72 26.76 -5.43
N GLU A 202 -11.31 26.77 -6.69
CA GLU A 202 -11.36 27.95 -7.56
C GLU A 202 -12.78 28.47 -7.75
N SER A 203 -13.75 27.57 -7.97
CA SER A 203 -15.16 27.93 -8.12
C SER A 203 -15.76 28.53 -6.84
N PHE A 204 -15.25 28.14 -5.66
CA PHE A 204 -15.65 28.72 -4.38
C PHE A 204 -15.00 30.09 -4.15
N LEU A 205 -13.70 30.23 -4.45
CA LEU A 205 -13.00 31.50 -4.33
C LEU A 205 -13.55 32.57 -5.29
N ALA A 206 -14.04 32.17 -6.46
CA ALA A 206 -14.65 33.07 -7.43
C ALA A 206 -16.02 33.64 -6.99
N LYS A 207 -16.69 33.04 -6.00
CA LYS A 207 -18.05 33.43 -5.59
C LYS A 207 -18.11 34.60 -4.59
N GLU A 208 -16.98 35.23 -4.23
CA GLU A 208 -16.85 36.36 -3.29
C GLU A 208 -17.54 36.20 -1.90
N GLU A 209 -18.04 35.00 -1.57
CA GLU A 209 -18.55 34.71 -0.23
C GLU A 209 -17.38 34.38 0.71
N PRO A 210 -17.38 34.89 1.95
CA PRO A 210 -16.33 34.62 2.94
C PRO A 210 -16.47 33.19 3.48
N ALA A 211 -16.05 32.22 2.68
CA ALA A 211 -16.03 30.82 3.07
C ALA A 211 -14.61 30.42 3.50
N GLN A 212 -14.49 29.95 4.74
CA GLN A 212 -13.30 29.26 5.20
C GLN A 212 -13.29 27.86 4.58
N ILE A 213 -12.38 27.62 3.64
CA ILE A 213 -12.17 26.34 3.00
C ILE A 213 -11.07 25.62 3.77
N ASN A 214 -11.36 24.42 4.25
CA ASN A 214 -10.37 23.49 4.77
C ASN A 214 -10.49 22.20 3.95
N GLN A 215 -9.53 21.96 3.06
CA GLN A 215 -9.56 20.80 2.17
C GLN A 215 -8.21 20.10 2.21
N THR A 216 -8.22 18.77 2.18
CA THR A 216 -7.00 17.97 2.09
C THR A 216 -7.03 17.19 0.79
N ILE A 217 -6.01 17.40 -0.04
CA ILE A 217 -5.76 16.62 -1.25
C ILE A 217 -4.78 15.49 -0.88
N GLU A 218 -5.20 14.26 -1.08
CA GLU A 218 -4.43 13.06 -0.73
C GLU A 218 -3.65 12.54 -1.95
N PHE A 219 -2.37 12.26 -1.75
CA PHE A 219 -1.44 11.68 -2.71
C PHE A 219 -0.82 10.37 -2.16
N PRO A 220 -0.33 9.46 -3.01
CA PRO A 220 0.33 8.24 -2.53
C PRO A 220 1.57 8.50 -1.68
N ASN A 221 2.29 9.59 -1.97
CA ASN A 221 3.49 10.03 -1.24
C ASN A 221 3.21 11.11 -0.17
N GLY A 222 1.94 11.45 0.12
CA GLY A 222 1.63 12.43 1.15
C GLY A 222 0.29 13.14 1.01
N SER A 223 0.12 14.29 1.66
CA SER A 223 -1.09 15.10 1.54
C SER A 223 -0.78 16.59 1.50
N ILE A 224 -1.66 17.35 0.84
CA ILE A 224 -1.65 18.81 0.80
C ILE A 224 -2.90 19.29 1.54
N SER A 225 -2.73 19.96 2.67
CA SER A 225 -3.81 20.63 3.39
C SER A 225 -3.91 22.08 2.98
N LEU A 226 -5.05 22.44 2.41
CA LEU A 226 -5.43 23.78 1.97
C LEU A 226 -6.30 24.44 3.03
N SER A 227 -5.99 25.70 3.33
CA SER A 227 -6.79 26.57 4.19
C SER A 227 -6.97 27.93 3.54
N THR A 228 -8.13 28.57 3.67
CA THR A 228 -8.29 29.98 3.25
C THR A 228 -8.26 30.91 4.46
N TYR A 229 -7.73 32.12 4.27
CA TYR A 229 -7.79 33.18 5.28
C TYR A 229 -8.07 34.53 4.61
N THR A 230 -8.84 35.38 5.29
CA THR A 230 -9.03 36.78 4.91
C THR A 230 -8.10 37.65 5.77
N PRO A 231 -7.13 38.38 5.18
CA PRO A 231 -6.26 39.25 5.94
C PRO A 231 -7.08 40.36 6.61
N ARG A 232 -6.79 40.63 7.88
CA ARG A 232 -7.39 41.78 8.56
C ARG A 232 -6.91 43.05 7.88
N LYS A 233 -7.79 43.74 7.15
CA LYS A 233 -7.47 45.05 6.55
C LYS A 233 -6.93 45.98 7.66
N PRO A 234 -5.76 46.61 7.49
CA PRO A 234 -5.24 47.55 8.47
C PRO A 234 -6.25 48.68 8.67
N PHE A 235 -6.47 49.06 9.93
CA PHE A 235 -7.49 50.00 10.40
C PHE A 235 -7.63 51.27 9.54
N LEU A 236 -6.53 51.74 8.95
CA LEU A 236 -6.47 52.92 8.09
C LEU A 236 -7.21 52.77 6.74
N LYS A 237 -7.28 51.57 6.14
CA LYS A 237 -8.06 51.36 4.90
C LYS A 237 -9.57 51.42 5.13
N ARG A 238 -10.06 51.10 6.33
CA ARG A 238 -11.49 51.23 6.69
C ARG A 238 -11.94 52.68 6.83
N LEU A 239 -11.06 53.55 7.33
CA LEU A 239 -11.33 54.98 7.50
C LEU A 239 -11.33 55.73 6.15
N VAL A 240 -10.43 55.38 5.23
CA VAL A 240 -10.37 56.07 3.92
C VAL A 240 -11.55 55.68 3.03
N SER A 241 -12.03 54.44 3.07
CA SER A 241 -13.24 54.03 2.33
C SER A 241 -14.54 54.64 2.86
N SER A 242 -14.62 55.01 4.15
CA SER A 242 -15.80 55.68 4.72
C SER A 242 -15.76 57.20 4.63
N ILE A 243 -14.61 57.79 4.29
CA ILE A 243 -14.42 59.25 4.18
C ILE A 243 -14.37 59.70 2.71
N PHE A 244 -13.96 58.84 1.77
CA PHE A 244 -13.83 59.18 0.35
C PHE A 244 -14.69 58.34 -0.61
N GLY A 245 -15.54 57.43 -0.12
CA GLY A 245 -16.59 56.78 -0.91
C GLY A 245 -17.94 57.37 -0.54
N GLY A 246 -18.45 58.28 -1.37
CA GLY A 246 -19.82 58.82 -1.28
C GLY A 246 -20.88 57.83 -1.73
#